data_AF-A0A809WSB4-F1
#
_entry.id   AF-A0A809WSB4-F1
#
_cell.length_a   1.000
_cell.length_b   1.000
_cell.length_c   1.000
_cell.angle_alpha   90.00
_cell.angle_beta   90.00
_cell.angle_gamma   90.00
#
_symmetry.space_group_name_H-M   'P 1'
#
loop_
_entity.id
_entity.type
_entity.pdbx_description
1 polymer ?
#
loop_
_entity_poly.entity_id
_entity_poly.type
_entity_poly.pdbx_seq_one_letter_code
_entity_poly.pdbx_strand_id
1 'polypeptide(L)'
;MVSAIHDFFRERPHDFERCAASLARMLIPDIVGVDVTRPSRDGGRDAIGRMKIGRGHSAVLVDFALEAKCYGLGNSVGVREMSRLISRLRHRQFGILVTTSFVDSQAYREIKEDQHPIVVVSAIDIVDILKSHGHGDVDDVRRWLVTEFRNA
;
A
#
# COMPACT_ATOMS: atom_id res chain seq x y z
N MET A 1 -17.08 3.46 0.32
CA MET A 1 -16.26 2.24 0.20
C MET A 1 -14.95 2.39 0.99
N VAL A 2 -14.05 3.32 0.64
CA VAL A 2 -12.79 3.50 1.39
C VAL A 2 -12.99 3.77 2.89
N SER A 3 -14.04 4.51 3.27
CA SER A 3 -14.37 4.75 4.68
C SER A 3 -14.63 3.46 5.46
N ALA A 4 -15.22 2.43 4.83
CA ALA A 4 -15.43 1.14 5.48
C ALA A 4 -14.11 0.41 5.78
N ILE A 5 -13.09 0.59 4.92
CA ILE A 5 -11.74 0.06 5.14
C ILE A 5 -11.08 0.83 6.28
N HIS A 6 -11.11 2.17 6.22
CA HIS A 6 -10.56 3.01 7.28
C HIS A 6 -11.18 2.68 8.64
N ASP A 7 -12.52 2.59 8.72
CA ASP A 7 -13.23 2.28 9.95
C ASP A 7 -12.97 0.87 10.48
N PHE A 8 -12.64 -0.08 9.60
CA PHE A 8 -12.27 -1.44 10.01
C PHE A 8 -10.90 -1.49 10.71
N PHE A 9 -9.96 -0.65 10.28
CA PHE A 9 -8.58 -0.64 10.78
C PHE A 9 -8.23 0.53 11.71
N ARG A 10 -9.10 1.54 11.89
CA ARG A 10 -8.79 2.77 12.66
C ARG A 10 -8.28 2.54 14.08
N GLU A 11 -8.79 1.51 14.77
CA GLU A 11 -8.36 1.18 16.14
C GLU A 11 -7.08 0.32 16.15
N ARG A 12 -6.71 -0.24 14.99
CA ARG A 12 -5.54 -1.10 14.78
C ARG A 12 -4.82 -0.75 13.46
N PRO A 13 -4.28 0.47 13.30
CA PRO A 13 -3.77 0.93 12.01
C PRO A 13 -2.64 0.08 11.40
N HIS A 14 -1.88 -0.63 12.25
CA HIS A 14 -0.84 -1.55 11.80
C HIS A 14 -1.38 -2.79 11.08
N ASP A 15 -2.61 -3.21 11.36
CA ASP A 15 -3.21 -4.38 10.69
C ASP A 15 -3.58 -4.04 9.23
N PHE A 16 -3.73 -2.74 8.90
CA PHE A 16 -3.94 -2.26 7.54
C PHE A 16 -2.81 -2.63 6.59
N GLU A 17 -1.58 -2.86 7.08
CA GLU A 17 -0.43 -3.25 6.25
C GLU A 17 -0.71 -4.53 5.44
N ARG A 18 -1.43 -5.50 6.01
CA ARG A 18 -1.83 -6.72 5.30
C ARG A 18 -2.87 -6.43 4.21
N CYS A 19 -3.81 -5.54 4.49
CA CYS A 19 -4.78 -5.06 3.51
C CYS A 19 -4.09 -4.33 2.35
N ALA A 20 -3.14 -3.43 2.67
CA ALA A 20 -2.33 -2.73 1.67
C ALA A 20 -1.51 -3.69 0.79
N ALA A 21 -0.94 -4.76 1.36
CA ALA A 21 -0.27 -5.80 0.59
C ALA A 21 -1.22 -6.55 -0.36
N SER A 22 -2.46 -6.84 0.06
CA SER A 22 -3.48 -7.43 -0.81
C SER A 22 -3.92 -6.48 -1.92
N LEU A 23 -4.13 -5.20 -1.62
CA LEU A 23 -4.45 -4.17 -2.61
C LEU A 23 -3.31 -4.00 -3.64
N ALA A 24 -2.06 -4.03 -3.19
CA ALA A 24 -0.91 -3.99 -4.09
C ALA A 24 -0.87 -5.20 -5.04
N ARG A 25 -1.18 -6.42 -4.55
CA ARG A 25 -1.28 -7.62 -5.40
C ARG A 25 -2.43 -7.57 -6.39
N MET A 26 -3.57 -6.99 -6.00
CA MET A 26 -4.70 -6.75 -6.91
C MET A 26 -4.32 -5.75 -8.01
N LEU A 27 -3.56 -4.70 -7.66
CA LEU A 27 -3.08 -3.71 -8.63
C LEU A 27 -2.00 -4.25 -9.57
N ILE A 28 -1.06 -5.04 -9.03
CA ILE A 28 0.13 -5.54 -9.74
C ILE A 28 0.17 -7.07 -9.62
N PRO A 29 -0.44 -7.80 -10.59
CA PRO A 29 -0.53 -9.27 -10.54
C PRO A 29 0.82 -10.01 -10.54
N ASP A 30 1.88 -9.35 -11.00
CA ASP A 30 3.25 -9.90 -11.00
C ASP A 30 3.96 -9.83 -9.64
N ILE A 31 3.32 -9.27 -8.61
CA ILE A 31 3.83 -9.38 -7.23
C ILE A 31 3.74 -10.84 -6.77
N VAL A 32 4.89 -11.44 -6.47
CA VAL A 32 5.00 -12.85 -6.07
C VAL A 32 4.96 -13.05 -4.56
N GLY A 33 5.21 -12.00 -3.78
CA GLY A 33 5.21 -12.07 -2.33
C GLY A 33 5.38 -10.70 -1.68
N VAL A 34 4.81 -10.54 -0.49
CA VAL A 34 4.97 -9.37 0.37
C VAL A 34 5.14 -9.87 1.79
N ASP A 35 6.32 -9.63 2.35
CA ASP A 35 6.69 -9.94 3.72
C ASP A 35 6.47 -8.68 4.58
N VAL A 36 5.43 -8.71 5.41
CA VAL A 36 5.20 -7.67 6.41
C VAL A 36 6.18 -7.92 7.56
N THR A 37 7.20 -7.07 7.68
CA THR A 37 8.28 -7.27 8.65
C THR A 37 7.82 -6.97 10.07
N ARG A 38 8.57 -7.49 11.05
CA ARG A 38 8.37 -7.17 12.47
C ARG A 38 8.62 -5.67 12.72
N PRO A 39 8.01 -5.08 13.76
CA PRO A 39 8.27 -3.69 14.13
C PRO A 39 9.78 -3.45 14.29
N SER A 40 10.29 -2.42 13.61
CA SER A 40 11.66 -1.92 13.81
C SER A 40 11.77 -1.18 15.15
N ARG A 41 13.01 -0.91 15.60
CA ARG A 41 13.29 -0.12 16.83
C ARG A 41 12.63 1.27 16.82
N ASP A 42 12.33 1.82 15.65
CA ASP A 42 11.74 3.15 15.49
C ASP A 42 10.20 3.11 15.33
N GLY A 43 9.58 1.96 15.61
CA GLY A 43 8.12 1.80 15.67
C GLY A 43 7.41 1.64 14.32
N GLY A 44 8.15 1.64 13.20
CA GLY A 44 7.60 1.33 11.88
C GLY A 44 7.71 -0.16 11.57
N ARG A 45 6.65 -0.76 11.01
CA ARG A 45 6.75 -2.02 10.27
C ARG A 45 7.00 -1.70 8.80
N ASP A 46 7.91 -2.44 8.20
CA ASP A 46 8.25 -2.28 6.79
C ASP A 46 7.65 -3.46 6.03
N ALA A 47 6.83 -3.25 5.00
CA ALA A 47 6.50 -4.32 4.08
C ALA A 47 7.56 -4.35 2.96
N ILE A 48 8.15 -5.52 2.72
CA ILE A 48 9.08 -5.76 1.62
C ILE A 48 8.42 -6.74 0.69
N GLY A 49 8.35 -6.43 -0.59
CA GLY A 49 7.80 -7.35 -1.56
C GLY A 49 8.74 -7.62 -2.71
N ARG A 50 8.40 -8.66 -3.46
CA ARG A 50 9.07 -9.05 -4.70
C ARG A 50 8.08 -9.04 -5.84
N MET A 51 8.47 -8.44 -6.95
CA MET A 51 7.73 -8.45 -8.20
C MET A 51 8.56 -9.14 -9.27
N LYS A 52 7.90 -9.93 -10.11
CA LYS A 52 8.50 -10.59 -11.25
C LYS A 52 8.47 -9.67 -12.48
N ILE A 53 9.58 -9.53 -13.18
CA ILE A 53 9.65 -8.86 -14.48
C ILE A 53 10.06 -9.89 -15.53
N GLY A 54 9.28 -9.99 -16.61
CA GLY A 54 9.48 -10.98 -17.67
C GLY A 54 8.63 -12.25 -17.48
N ARG A 55 8.92 -13.29 -18.27
CA ARG A 55 8.12 -14.54 -18.33
C ARG A 55 9.03 -15.78 -18.32
N GLY A 56 8.50 -16.89 -17.82
CA GLY A 56 9.19 -18.18 -17.78
C GLY A 56 10.45 -18.17 -16.90
N HIS A 57 11.41 -19.04 -17.24
CA HIS A 57 12.65 -19.21 -16.47
C HIS A 57 13.60 -18.01 -16.52
N SER A 58 13.44 -17.11 -17.50
CA SER A 58 14.27 -15.91 -17.66
C SER A 58 13.72 -14.69 -16.90
N ALA A 59 12.61 -14.84 -16.17
CA ALA A 59 12.05 -13.76 -15.39
C ALA A 59 12.98 -13.39 -14.22
N VAL A 60 13.11 -12.09 -13.95
CA VAL A 60 13.89 -11.56 -12.84
C VAL A 60 12.97 -11.13 -11.70
N LEU A 61 13.50 -11.14 -10.48
CA LEU A 61 12.81 -10.59 -9.32
C LEU A 61 13.39 -9.22 -9.00
N VAL A 62 12.51 -8.26 -8.74
CA VAL A 62 12.87 -6.94 -8.23
C VAL A 62 12.21 -6.74 -6.87
N ASP A 63 12.96 -6.14 -5.95
CA ASP A 63 12.49 -5.87 -4.60
C ASP A 63 11.81 -4.50 -4.56
N PHE A 64 10.76 -4.38 -3.74
CA PHE A 64 10.08 -3.11 -3.48
C PHE A 64 9.82 -2.89 -1.99
N ALA A 65 9.70 -1.62 -1.61
CA ALA A 65 9.18 -1.21 -0.31
C ALA A 65 7.68 -0.92 -0.41
N LEU A 66 6.91 -1.29 0.61
CA LEU A 66 5.52 -0.90 0.73
C LEU A 66 5.32 -0.12 2.04
N GLU A 67 4.73 1.07 1.92
CA GLU A 67 4.30 1.92 3.03
C GLU A 67 2.77 1.95 3.06
N ALA A 68 2.17 1.65 4.21
CA ALA A 68 0.72 1.65 4.40
C ALA A 68 0.30 2.75 5.38
N LYS A 69 -0.70 3.56 5.00
CA LYS A 69 -1.29 4.61 5.85
C LYS A 69 -2.80 4.53 5.89
N CYS A 70 -3.33 4.07 7.02
CA CYS A 70 -4.77 4.07 7.28
C CYS A 70 -5.22 5.44 7.83
N TYR A 71 -5.16 6.48 7.01
CA TYR A 71 -5.57 7.83 7.38
C TYR A 71 -7.02 8.12 6.97
N GLY A 72 -7.70 8.97 7.74
CA GLY A 72 -9.01 9.50 7.36
C GLY A 72 -8.88 10.58 6.29
N LEU A 73 -9.96 10.84 5.55
CA LEU A 73 -10.00 11.76 4.41
C LEU A 73 -9.68 13.24 4.74
N GLY A 74 -9.59 13.61 6.02
CA GLY A 74 -9.13 14.93 6.47
C GLY A 74 -7.62 15.04 6.67
N ASN A 75 -6.88 13.93 6.59
CA ASN A 75 -5.45 13.85 6.89
C ASN A 75 -4.68 13.33 5.68
N SER A 76 -3.74 14.12 5.16
CA SER A 76 -2.88 13.73 4.05
C SER A 76 -1.69 12.88 4.51
N VAL A 77 -1.14 12.09 3.59
CA VAL A 77 0.22 11.56 3.71
C VAL A 77 1.20 12.68 3.37
N GLY A 78 2.09 12.97 4.30
CA GLY A 78 3.00 14.11 4.30
C GLY A 78 4.38 13.81 3.71
N VAL A 79 5.19 14.87 3.57
CA VAL A 79 6.64 14.79 3.29
C VAL A 79 7.36 13.87 4.29
N ARG A 80 6.97 13.86 5.57
CA ARG A 80 7.61 13.02 6.59
C ARG A 80 7.48 11.53 6.30
N GLU A 81 6.27 11.07 6.01
CA GLU A 81 6.01 9.67 5.62
C GLU A 81 6.69 9.37 4.28
N MET A 82 6.71 10.36 3.38
CA MET A 82 7.35 10.24 2.08
C MET A 82 8.87 10.03 2.24
N SER A 83 9.59 10.93 2.91
CA SER A 83 11.03 10.80 3.15
C SER A 83 11.40 9.46 3.81
N ARG A 84 10.55 8.93 4.69
CA ARG A 84 10.73 7.59 5.28
C ARG A 84 10.71 6.50 4.21
N LEU A 85 9.71 6.47 3.33
CA LEU A 85 9.67 5.50 2.23
C LEU A 85 10.84 5.67 1.26
N ILE A 86 11.22 6.90 0.89
CA ILE A 86 12.41 7.16 0.03
C ILE A 86 13.69 6.62 0.67
N SER A 87 13.88 6.85 1.97
CA SER A 87 15.08 6.39 2.68
C SER A 87 15.25 4.86 2.59
N ARG A 88 14.14 4.13 2.46
CA ARG A 88 14.13 2.67 2.34
C ARG A 88 14.41 2.19 0.91
N LEU A 89 14.32 3.05 -0.11
CA LEU A 89 14.58 2.67 -1.50
C LEU A 89 16.05 2.39 -1.80
N ARG A 90 16.98 2.73 -0.90
CA ARG A 90 18.43 2.52 -1.11
C ARG A 90 18.81 1.08 -1.53
N HIS A 91 18.02 0.09 -1.13
CA HIS A 91 18.25 -1.32 -1.45
C HIS A 91 17.07 -1.97 -2.20
N ARG A 92 16.14 -1.17 -2.76
CA ARG A 92 14.98 -1.66 -3.51
C ARG A 92 14.81 -0.88 -4.80
N GLN A 93 14.14 -1.47 -5.78
CA GLN A 93 13.99 -0.88 -7.11
C GLN A 93 12.88 0.17 -7.17
N PHE A 94 11.84 0.02 -6.33
CA PHE A 94 10.75 0.99 -6.25
C PHE A 94 9.98 0.90 -4.91
N GLY A 95 9.08 1.86 -4.70
CA GLY A 95 8.18 1.92 -3.55
C GLY A 95 6.71 1.86 -3.97
N ILE A 96 5.84 1.38 -3.07
CA ILE A 96 4.39 1.49 -3.17
C ILE A 96 3.89 2.17 -1.91
N LEU A 97 3.24 3.32 -2.04
CA LEU A 97 2.53 3.99 -0.97
C LEU A 97 1.04 3.69 -1.10
N VAL A 98 0.44 3.03 -0.11
CA VAL A 98 -1.00 2.76 -0.05
C VAL A 98 -1.63 3.56 1.08
N THR A 99 -2.65 4.35 0.77
CA THR A 99 -3.35 5.17 1.77
C THR A 99 -4.87 5.18 1.56
N THR A 100 -5.63 5.10 2.66
CA THR A 100 -7.09 5.30 2.65
C THR A 100 -7.49 6.78 2.52
N SER A 101 -6.51 7.66 2.36
CA SER A 101 -6.67 9.11 2.19
C SER A 101 -5.98 9.58 0.90
N PHE A 102 -5.37 10.76 0.92
CA PHE A 102 -4.67 11.38 -0.19
C PHE A 102 -3.22 11.71 0.17
N VAL A 103 -2.40 11.98 -0.84
CA VAL A 103 -1.02 12.48 -0.67
C VAL A 103 -1.06 14.00 -0.79
N ASP A 104 -0.31 14.70 0.08
CA ASP A 104 -0.25 16.16 0.01
C ASP A 104 0.43 16.64 -1.29
N SER A 105 0.10 17.86 -1.73
CA SER A 105 0.57 18.39 -3.01
C SER A 105 2.07 18.70 -3.05
N GLN A 106 2.71 18.95 -1.90
CA GLN A 106 4.16 19.10 -1.82
C GLN A 106 4.84 17.73 -1.94
N ALA A 107 4.47 16.74 -1.12
CA ALA A 107 5.04 15.40 -1.20
C ALA A 107 4.82 14.76 -2.58
N TYR A 108 3.64 14.96 -3.20
CA TYR A 108 3.41 14.45 -4.55
C TYR A 108 4.28 15.14 -5.61
N ARG A 109 4.55 16.45 -5.47
CA ARG A 109 5.50 17.16 -6.34
C ARG A 109 6.90 16.63 -6.17
N GLU A 110 7.38 16.44 -4.93
CA GLU A 110 8.71 15.86 -4.65
C GLU A 110 8.87 14.48 -5.33
N ILE A 111 7.85 13.61 -5.26
CA ILE A 111 7.88 12.31 -5.97
C ILE A 111 8.14 12.49 -7.48
N LYS A 112 7.49 13.47 -8.11
CA LYS A 112 7.54 13.67 -9.56
C LYS A 112 8.78 14.45 -10.01
N GLU A 113 9.13 15.51 -9.31
CA GLU A 113 10.25 16.39 -9.62
C GLU A 113 11.59 15.68 -9.35
N ASP A 114 11.71 14.95 -8.24
CA ASP A 114 12.92 14.19 -7.88
C ASP A 114 12.95 12.78 -8.50
N GLN A 115 11.94 12.44 -9.31
CA GLN A 115 11.82 11.17 -10.03
C GLN A 115 11.92 9.93 -9.12
N HIS A 116 11.38 10.01 -7.91
CA HIS A 116 11.37 8.87 -7.00
C HIS A 116 10.49 7.74 -7.57
N PRO A 117 11.01 6.50 -7.69
CA PRO A 117 10.29 5.39 -8.31
C PRO A 117 9.21 4.86 -7.36
N ILE A 118 8.06 5.55 -7.32
CA ILE A 118 7.02 5.30 -6.32
C ILE A 118 5.64 5.27 -6.96
N VAL A 119 4.96 4.15 -6.74
CA VAL A 119 3.55 3.97 -7.06
C VAL A 119 2.73 4.51 -5.89
N VAL A 120 1.84 5.46 -6.18
CA VAL A 120 0.89 6.00 -5.18
C VAL A 120 -0.47 5.35 -5.41
N VAL A 121 -1.03 4.79 -4.36
CA VAL A 121 -2.37 4.17 -4.31
C VAL A 121 -3.17 4.90 -3.25
N SER A 122 -3.97 5.86 -3.68
CA SER A 122 -4.81 6.72 -2.83
C SER A 122 -6.23 6.18 -2.69
N ALA A 123 -7.07 6.89 -1.94
CA ALA A 123 -8.44 6.49 -1.67
C ALA A 123 -9.26 6.14 -2.92
N ILE A 124 -9.10 6.90 -4.01
CA ILE A 124 -9.82 6.64 -5.27
C ILE A 124 -9.30 5.38 -5.96
N ASP A 125 -7.97 5.21 -6.00
CA ASP A 125 -7.33 4.03 -6.60
C ASP A 125 -7.75 2.74 -5.86
N ILE A 126 -7.85 2.78 -4.54
CA ILE A 126 -8.36 1.65 -3.74
C ILE A 126 -9.78 1.28 -4.15
N VAL A 127 -10.65 2.27 -4.36
CA VAL A 127 -12.04 2.01 -4.79
C VAL A 127 -12.06 1.36 -6.17
N ASP A 128 -11.25 1.85 -7.10
CA ASP A 128 -11.20 1.33 -8.47
C ASP A 128 -10.60 -0.09 -8.51
N ILE A 129 -9.55 -0.35 -7.72
CA ILE A 129 -9.00 -1.70 -7.52
C ILE A 129 -10.08 -2.65 -7.00
N LEU A 130 -10.82 -2.26 -5.96
CA LEU A 130 -11.84 -3.12 -5.35
C LEU A 130 -12.99 -3.41 -6.32
N LYS A 131 -13.47 -2.39 -7.05
CA LYS A 131 -14.53 -2.54 -8.05
C LYS A 131 -14.12 -3.48 -9.18
N SER A 132 -12.90 -3.32 -9.70
CA SER A 132 -12.37 -4.20 -10.75
C SER A 132 -12.20 -5.65 -10.30
N HIS A 133 -12.16 -5.90 -8.99
CA HIS A 133 -12.05 -7.23 -8.38
C HIS A 133 -13.38 -7.76 -7.83
N GLY A 134 -14.51 -7.17 -8.23
CA GLY A 134 -15.84 -7.67 -7.88
C GLY A 134 -16.37 -7.22 -6.52
N HIS A 135 -15.71 -6.25 -5.87
CA HIS A 135 -16.22 -5.58 -4.68
C HIS A 135 -16.85 -4.24 -5.09
N GLY A 136 -18.10 -4.31 -5.59
CA GLY A 136 -18.76 -3.18 -6.26
C GLY A 136 -19.32 -2.13 -5.31
N ASP A 137 -19.64 -2.53 -4.07
CA ASP A 137 -20.28 -1.69 -3.07
C ASP A 137 -19.67 -1.82 -1.67
N VAL A 138 -20.28 -1.14 -0.70
CA VAL A 138 -19.79 -1.09 0.69
C VAL A 138 -19.94 -2.44 1.41
N ASP A 139 -20.99 -3.21 1.11
CA ASP A 139 -21.26 -4.47 1.81
C ASP A 139 -20.37 -5.60 1.27
N ASP A 140 -20.05 -5.58 -0.03
CA ASP A 140 -19.00 -6.42 -0.61
C ASP A 140 -17.66 -6.20 0.07
N VAL A 141 -17.26 -4.93 0.23
CA VAL A 141 -16.00 -4.58 0.89
C VAL A 141 -16.00 -5.02 2.34
N ARG A 142 -17.09 -4.83 3.08
CA ARG A 142 -17.21 -5.33 4.46
C ARG A 142 -17.07 -6.84 4.55
N ARG A 143 -17.72 -7.58 3.66
CA ARG A 143 -17.62 -9.05 3.61
C ARG A 143 -16.19 -9.50 3.32
N TRP A 144 -15.53 -8.86 2.34
CA TRP A 144 -14.12 -9.10 2.03
C TRP A 144 -13.23 -8.85 3.24
N LEU A 145 -13.37 -7.70 3.91
CA LEU A 145 -12.57 -7.34 5.08
C LEU A 145 -12.72 -8.35 6.23
N VAL A 146 -13.94 -8.78 6.51
CA VAL A 146 -14.24 -9.78 7.54
C VAL A 146 -13.66 -11.14 7.17
N THR A 147 -13.71 -11.52 5.90
CA THR A 147 -13.22 -12.82 5.43
C THR A 147 -11.70 -12.90 5.52
N GLU A 148 -11.00 -11.84 5.09
CA GLU A 148 -9.55 -11.82 4.96
C GLU A 148 -8.82 -11.36 6.24
N PHE A 149 -9.44 -10.50 7.05
CA PHE A 149 -8.72 -9.75 8.09
C PHE A 149 -9.36 -9.75 9.49
N ARG A 150 -10.47 -10.47 9.72
CA ARG A 150 -11.15 -10.47 11.04
C ARG A 150 -10.26 -10.95 12.20
N ASN A 151 -9.35 -11.88 11.93
CA ASN A 151 -8.44 -12.48 12.91
C ASN A 151 -6.96 -12.10 12.66
N ALA A 152 -6.72 -11.06 11.86
CA ALA A 152 -5.38 -10.64 11.48
C ALA A 152 -4.62 -9.98 12.64
#